data_AF-A0AA36GG90-F1
#
_entry.id   AF-A0AA36GG90-F1
#
_cell.length_a   1.000
_cell.length_b   1.000
_cell.length_c   1.000
_cell.angle_alpha   90.00
_cell.angle_beta   90.00
_cell.angle_gamma   90.00
#
_symmetry.space_group_name_H-M   'P 1'
#
loop_
_entity.id
_entity.type
_entity.pdbx_description
1 polymer ?
#
loop_
_entity_poly.entity_id
_entity_poly.type
_entity_poly.pdbx_seq_one_letter_code
_entity_poly.pdbx_strand_id
1 'polypeptide(L)'
;MDSMECYALQNNYTLIVVYSEDFGEICEQKDITFQRHCITAHILRTNNFSWVLFVDGDIGIVNEKIRLEKYIKEDAHIIFYERFFNFEVMAGTYFARKSTFSLIFLRGWADYEFRLPKNFHGRDNGALHRKTHHLNE
;
A
#
# COMPACT_ATOMS: atom_id res chain seq x y z
N MET A 1 -6.39 -11.89 -12.46
CA MET A 1 -6.49 -12.27 -11.03
C MET A 1 -5.90 -13.66 -10.79
N ASP A 2 -6.13 -14.61 -11.72
CA ASP A 2 -5.70 -16.01 -11.64
C ASP A 2 -4.22 -16.21 -11.27
N SER A 3 -3.31 -15.39 -11.80
CA SER A 3 -1.88 -15.51 -11.49
C SER A 3 -1.54 -15.21 -10.02
N MET A 4 -2.24 -14.25 -9.40
CA MET A 4 -2.08 -13.93 -7.98
C MET A 4 -2.64 -15.03 -7.09
N GLU A 5 -3.80 -15.57 -7.45
CA GLU A 5 -4.44 -16.68 -6.73
C GLU A 5 -3.58 -17.94 -6.75
N CYS A 6 -3.14 -18.36 -7.93
CA CYS A 6 -2.23 -19.50 -8.09
C CYS A 6 -0.93 -19.34 -7.30
N TYR A 7 -0.33 -18.15 -7.34
CA TYR A 7 0.91 -17.88 -6.63
C TYR A 7 0.73 -17.89 -5.11
N ALA A 8 -0.37 -17.32 -4.61
CA ALA A 8 -0.71 -17.36 -3.19
C ALA A 8 -0.94 -18.80 -2.71
N LEU A 9 -1.71 -19.59 -3.46
CA LEU A 9 -1.95 -21.00 -3.18
C LEU A 9 -0.65 -21.81 -3.15
N GLN A 10 0.21 -21.66 -4.16
CA GLN A 10 1.48 -22.37 -4.25
C GLN A 10 2.41 -22.11 -3.05
N ASN A 11 2.44 -20.88 -2.56
CA ASN A 11 3.36 -20.45 -1.51
C ASN A 11 2.72 -20.39 -0.11
N ASN A 12 1.47 -20.86 0.02
CA ASN A 12 0.70 -20.82 1.27
C ASN A 12 0.56 -19.39 1.85
N TYR A 13 0.30 -18.42 0.97
CA TYR A 13 -0.05 -17.05 1.35
C TYR A 13 -1.56 -16.87 1.40
N THR A 14 -2.03 -16.00 2.29
CA THR A 14 -3.43 -15.54 2.29
C THR A 14 -3.61 -14.46 1.23
N LEU A 15 -4.51 -14.70 0.27
CA LEU A 15 -4.97 -13.69 -0.68
C LEU A 15 -6.27 -13.05 -0.18
N ILE A 16 -6.32 -11.72 -0.15
CA ILE A 16 -7.53 -10.96 0.15
C ILE A 16 -7.81 -10.05 -1.04
N VAL A 17 -8.95 -10.27 -1.69
CA VAL A 17 -9.49 -9.35 -2.70
C VAL A 17 -10.37 -8.34 -1.99
N VAL A 18 -10.16 -7.06 -2.26
CA VAL A 18 -10.82 -5.96 -1.56
C VAL A 18 -11.56 -5.08 -2.56
N TYR A 19 -12.81 -4.76 -2.26
CA TYR A 19 -13.59 -3.75 -2.94
C TYR A 19 -13.73 -2.51 -2.04
N SER A 20 -13.50 -1.33 -2.59
CA SER A 20 -13.53 -0.04 -1.88
C SER A 20 -14.85 0.22 -1.14
N GLU A 21 -15.95 -0.23 -1.73
CA GLU A 21 -17.32 -0.03 -1.30
C GLU A 21 -17.58 -0.68 0.07
N ASP A 22 -16.96 -1.82 0.33
CA ASP A 22 -17.11 -2.57 1.58
C ASP A 22 -16.47 -1.86 2.78
N PHE A 23 -15.65 -0.84 2.53
CA PHE A 23 -14.88 -0.13 3.55
C PHE A 23 -15.30 1.34 3.73
N GLY A 24 -16.39 1.79 3.10
CA GLY A 24 -16.82 3.19 3.14
C GLY A 24 -17.12 3.73 4.54
N GLU A 25 -17.55 2.88 5.48
CA GLU A 25 -17.79 3.26 6.89
C GLU A 25 -16.49 3.35 7.72
N ILE A 26 -15.40 2.74 7.26
CA ILE A 26 -14.11 2.64 7.97
C ILE A 26 -13.07 3.59 7.38
N CYS A 27 -13.17 3.82 6.07
CA CYS A 27 -12.26 4.58 5.25
C CYS A 27 -13.07 5.61 4.45
N GLU A 28 -13.13 6.81 5.01
CA GLU A 28 -13.98 7.91 4.53
C GLU A 28 -13.47 8.57 3.24
N GLN A 29 -12.23 8.25 2.84
CA GLN A 29 -11.58 8.77 1.65
C GLN A 29 -12.45 8.55 0.42
N LYS A 30 -12.60 9.58 -0.43
CA LYS A 30 -13.46 9.55 -1.63
C LYS A 30 -12.69 9.13 -2.86
N ASP A 31 -11.42 9.50 -2.93
CA ASP A 31 -10.49 9.01 -3.94
C ASP A 31 -10.00 7.61 -3.53
N ILE A 32 -10.36 6.61 -4.34
CA ILE A 32 -9.97 5.20 -4.14
C ILE A 32 -8.45 5.03 -4.04
N THR A 33 -7.67 5.92 -4.67
CA THR A 33 -6.22 5.88 -4.63
C THR A 33 -5.66 6.23 -3.24
N PHE A 34 -6.39 6.99 -2.44
CA PHE A 34 -6.07 7.24 -1.04
C PHE A 34 -6.73 6.23 -0.11
N GLN A 35 -7.98 5.85 -0.40
CA GLN A 35 -8.76 4.92 0.44
C GLN A 35 -8.05 3.58 0.62
N ARG A 36 -7.41 3.04 -0.42
CA ARG A 36 -6.64 1.78 -0.36
C ARG A 36 -5.60 1.73 0.76
N HIS A 37 -4.96 2.85 1.10
CA HIS A 37 -3.97 2.88 2.18
C HIS A 37 -4.63 2.77 3.56
N CYS A 38 -5.79 3.40 3.74
CA CYS A 38 -6.63 3.24 4.93
C CYS A 38 -7.10 1.79 5.10
N ILE A 39 -7.56 1.17 4.00
CA ILE A 39 -8.01 -0.23 3.96
C ILE A 39 -6.85 -1.17 4.32
N THR A 40 -5.68 -0.96 3.71
CA THR A 40 -4.47 -1.74 4.01
C THR A 40 -4.11 -1.64 5.49
N ALA A 41 -4.16 -0.43 6.08
CA ALA A 41 -3.94 -0.24 7.51
C ALA A 41 -4.97 -0.96 8.37
N HIS A 42 -6.25 -0.97 7.95
CA HIS A 42 -7.31 -1.69 8.65
C HIS A 42 -7.06 -3.20 8.63
N ILE A 43 -6.84 -3.79 7.45
CA ILE A 43 -6.56 -5.22 7.29
C ILE A 43 -5.35 -5.64 8.12
N LEU A 44 -4.26 -4.88 8.04
CA LEU A 44 -3.04 -5.14 8.80
C LEU A 44 -3.27 -5.06 10.33
N ARG A 45 -4.18 -4.18 10.78
CA ARG A 45 -4.53 -4.04 12.20
C ARG A 45 -5.36 -5.21 12.70
N THR A 46 -6.42 -5.57 11.98
CA THR A 46 -7.48 -6.48 12.43
C THR A 46 -7.14 -7.96 12.23
N ASN A 47 -6.16 -8.26 11.38
CA ASN A 47 -5.71 -9.63 11.11
C ASN A 47 -4.38 -9.95 11.81
N ASN A 48 -4.08 -11.25 11.91
CA ASN A 48 -2.83 -11.75 12.48
C ASN A 48 -1.71 -11.90 11.43
N PHE A 49 -1.51 -10.87 10.60
CA PHE A 49 -0.44 -10.84 9.61
C PHE A 49 0.78 -10.11 10.16
N SER A 50 1.98 -10.65 9.93
CA SER A 50 3.24 -9.93 10.18
C SER A 50 3.53 -8.90 9.09
N TRP A 51 3.17 -9.24 7.86
CA TRP A 51 3.38 -8.43 6.66
C TRP A 51 2.16 -8.53 5.74
N VAL A 52 1.86 -7.43 5.05
CA VAL A 52 0.92 -7.40 3.92
C VAL A 52 1.68 -6.84 2.72
N LEU A 53 1.54 -7.49 1.57
CA LEU A 53 1.88 -6.91 0.27
C LEU A 53 0.59 -6.35 -0.33
N PHE A 54 0.49 -5.02 -0.38
CA PHE A 54 -0.57 -4.36 -1.13
C PHE A 54 -0.24 -4.40 -2.62
N VAL A 55 -1.23 -4.71 -3.47
CA VAL A 55 -1.05 -4.84 -4.92
C VAL A 55 -2.27 -4.27 -5.66
N ASP A 56 -2.03 -3.40 -6.65
CA ASP A 56 -3.07 -2.90 -7.54
C ASP A 56 -3.64 -4.00 -8.46
N GLY A 57 -4.91 -3.85 -8.86
CA GLY A 57 -5.64 -4.88 -9.62
C GLY A 57 -5.10 -5.15 -11.04
N ASP A 58 -4.22 -4.30 -11.55
CA ASP A 58 -3.56 -4.42 -12.86
C ASP A 58 -2.16 -5.04 -12.78
N ILE A 59 -1.75 -5.57 -11.62
CA ILE A 59 -0.46 -6.23 -11.42
C ILE A 59 -0.63 -7.76 -11.41
N GLY A 60 0.32 -8.45 -12.03
CA GLY A 60 0.35 -9.92 -12.14
C GLY A 60 1.71 -10.51 -11.78
N ILE A 61 1.70 -11.78 -11.36
CA ILE A 61 2.93 -12.55 -11.11
C ILE A 61 3.54 -12.98 -12.44
N VAL A 62 4.82 -12.65 -12.64
CA VAL A 62 5.61 -13.01 -13.85
C VAL A 62 6.68 -14.07 -13.57
N ASN A 63 7.06 -14.26 -12.31
CA ASN A 63 8.04 -15.27 -11.90
C ASN A 63 7.60 -15.89 -10.57
N GLU A 64 6.90 -17.00 -10.66
CA GLU A 64 6.31 -17.76 -9.57
C GLU A 64 7.34 -18.50 -8.70
N LYS A 65 8.58 -18.61 -9.18
CA LYS A 65 9.66 -19.32 -8.47
C LYS A 65 10.32 -18.48 -7.40
N ILE A 66 10.16 -17.16 -7.46
CA ILE A 66 10.71 -16.24 -6.45
C ILE A 66 9.64 -16.00 -5.40
N ARG A 67 9.96 -16.26 -4.14
CA ARG A 67 9.09 -16.01 -3.00
C ARG A 67 9.13 -14.54 -2.54
N LEU A 68 8.04 -14.06 -1.95
CA LEU A 68 7.92 -12.67 -1.49
C LEU A 68 8.95 -12.31 -0.41
N GLU A 69 9.32 -13.27 0.44
CA GLU A 69 10.27 -13.08 1.54
C GLU A 69 11.65 -12.62 1.05
N LYS A 70 12.01 -12.90 -0.22
CA LYS A 70 13.25 -12.38 -0.82
C LYS A 70 13.32 -10.85 -0.81
N TYR A 71 12.18 -10.18 -0.86
CA TYR A 71 12.07 -8.72 -0.95
C TYR A 71 11.82 -8.06 0.40
N ILE A 72 11.59 -8.84 1.46
CA ILE A 72 11.39 -8.33 2.81
C ILE A 72 12.72 -7.86 3.41
N LYS A 73 12.65 -6.72 4.10
CA LYS A 73 13.72 -6.10 4.88
C LYS A 73 13.23 -5.98 6.32
N GLU A 74 13.77 -6.82 7.21
CA GLU A 74 13.27 -6.95 8.59
C GLU A 74 13.47 -5.69 9.46
N ASP A 75 14.40 -4.82 9.06
CA ASP A 75 14.65 -3.50 9.65
C ASP A 75 13.73 -2.40 9.10
N ALA A 76 12.91 -2.70 8.09
CA ALA A 76 11.95 -1.77 7.51
C ALA A 76 10.53 -1.95 8.07
N HIS A 77 9.79 -0.85 8.11
CA HIS A 77 8.36 -0.85 8.44
C HIS A 77 7.48 -0.89 7.18
N ILE A 78 7.91 -0.21 6.12
CA ILE A 78 7.26 -0.17 4.81
C ILE A 78 8.37 -0.25 3.76
N ILE A 79 8.13 -1.02 2.70
CA ILE A 79 9.07 -1.20 1.59
C ILE A 79 8.36 -0.83 0.30
N PHE A 80 8.87 0.21 -0.34
CA PHE A 80 8.47 0.64 -1.67
C PHE A 80 9.52 0.21 -2.71
N TYR A 81 9.20 0.42 -3.98
CA TYR A 81 10.14 0.29 -5.08
C TYR A 81 9.99 1.45 -6.07
N GLU A 82 11.03 1.68 -6.85
CA GLU A 82 11.04 2.69 -7.91
C GLU A 82 10.49 2.12 -9.21
N ARG A 83 9.72 2.93 -9.94
CA ARG A 83 9.28 2.61 -11.29
C ARG A 83 10.46 2.67 -12.25
N PHE A 84 10.57 1.69 -13.14
CA PHE A 84 11.70 1.61 -14.07
C PHE A 84 11.73 2.75 -15.12
N PHE A 85 10.60 3.36 -15.45
CA PHE A 85 10.48 4.30 -16.57
C PHE A 85 10.64 5.78 -16.18
N ASN A 86 10.41 6.13 -14.91
CA ASN A 86 10.53 7.51 -14.42
C ASN A 86 11.19 7.65 -13.03
N PHE A 87 11.66 6.55 -12.44
CA PHE A 87 12.35 6.52 -11.14
C PHE A 87 11.55 7.10 -9.97
N GLU A 88 10.23 7.21 -10.10
CA GLU A 88 9.36 7.59 -8.98
C GLU A 88 9.10 6.39 -8.06
N VAL A 89 8.91 6.66 -6.78
CA VAL A 89 8.45 5.66 -5.81
C VAL A 89 7.02 5.25 -6.16
N MET A 90 6.76 3.97 -6.38
CA MET A 90 5.46 3.45 -6.78
C MET A 90 4.49 3.36 -5.60
N ALA A 91 3.35 4.05 -5.68
CA ALA A 91 2.30 3.98 -4.65
C ALA A 91 1.36 2.76 -4.77
N GLY A 92 1.26 2.16 -5.96
CA GLY A 92 0.32 1.08 -6.26
C GLY A 92 0.74 -0.32 -5.80
N THR A 93 1.91 -0.47 -5.16
CA THR A 93 2.34 -1.73 -4.54
C THR A 93 3.43 -1.46 -3.51
N TYR A 94 3.30 -2.07 -2.33
CA TYR A 94 4.30 -1.97 -1.25
C TYR A 94 4.12 -3.09 -0.23
N PHE A 95 5.21 -3.44 0.45
CA PHE A 95 5.12 -4.23 1.68
C PHE A 95 4.89 -3.32 2.87
N ALA A 96 3.99 -3.72 3.77
CA ALA A 96 3.79 -3.08 5.07
C ALA A 96 3.87 -4.11 6.19
N ARG A 97 4.80 -3.89 7.12
CA ARG A 97 4.93 -4.67 8.36
C ARG A 97 3.86 -4.24 9.36
N LYS A 98 3.26 -5.18 10.08
CA LYS A 98 2.40 -4.85 11.22
C LYS A 98 3.22 -4.17 12.31
N SER A 99 3.12 -2.85 12.35
CA SER A 99 3.84 -2.01 13.30
C SER A 99 3.09 -0.69 13.51
N THR A 100 3.31 -0.05 14.66
CA THR A 100 2.72 1.26 14.95
C THR A 100 3.07 2.28 13.87
N PHE A 101 4.32 2.29 13.40
CA PHE A 101 4.76 3.18 12.32
C PHE A 101 3.96 2.96 11.04
N SER A 102 3.87 1.72 10.54
CA SER A 102 3.18 1.46 9.27
C SER A 102 1.70 1.82 9.34
N LEU A 103 1.05 1.55 10.47
CA LEU A 103 -0.35 1.88 10.69
C LEU A 103 -0.60 3.40 10.69
N ILE A 104 0.26 4.17 11.36
CA ILE A 104 0.18 5.63 11.38
C ILE A 104 0.48 6.21 10.00
N PHE A 105 1.54 5.72 9.35
CA PHE A 105 1.95 6.18 8.02
C PHE A 105 0.84 5.98 7.00
N LEU A 106 0.28 4.76 6.90
CA LEU A 106 -0.74 4.43 5.91
C LEU A 106 -2.04 5.21 6.13
N ARG A 107 -2.45 5.42 7.39
CA ARG A 107 -3.60 6.28 7.72
C ARG A 107 -3.33 7.75 7.38
N GLY A 108 -2.17 8.28 7.77
CA GLY A 108 -1.79 9.66 7.46
C GLY A 108 -1.62 9.92 5.96
N TRP A 109 -1.20 8.92 5.20
CA TRP A 109 -1.14 8.97 3.74
C TRP A 109 -2.53 8.99 3.14
N ALA A 110 -3.45 8.13 3.58
CA ALA A 110 -4.86 8.16 3.17
C ALA A 110 -5.51 9.53 3.49
N ASP A 111 -5.32 10.03 4.71
CA ASP A 111 -5.86 11.32 5.16
C ASP A 111 -5.20 12.53 4.49
N TYR A 112 -4.12 12.33 3.71
CA TYR A 112 -3.55 13.39 2.90
C TYR A 112 -4.53 13.88 1.81
N GLU A 113 -5.53 13.07 1.43
CA GLU A 113 -6.60 13.48 0.52
C GLU A 113 -7.24 14.82 0.95
N PHE A 114 -7.49 14.98 2.25
CA PHE A 114 -8.15 16.18 2.81
C PHE A 114 -7.25 17.43 2.82
N ARG A 115 -5.98 17.30 2.42
CA ARG A 115 -4.97 18.37 2.40
C ARG A 115 -4.43 18.63 1.00
N LEU A 116 -5.04 18.05 -0.03
CA LEU A 116 -4.61 18.21 -1.41
C LEU A 116 -4.75 19.68 -1.86
N PRO A 117 -3.76 20.21 -2.61
CA PRO A 117 -3.92 21.52 -3.22
C PRO A 117 -4.98 21.46 -4.33
N LYS A 118 -5.58 22.61 -4.66
CA LYS A 118 -6.62 22.69 -5.72
C LYS A 118 -6.08 22.44 -7.13
N ASN A 119 -4.77 22.54 -7.32
CA ASN A 119 -4.10 22.31 -8.61
C ASN A 119 -3.67 20.85 -8.76
N PHE A 120 -3.20 20.47 -9.94
CA PHE A 120 -2.67 19.12 -10.18
C PHE A 120 -1.66 18.70 -9.11
N HIS A 121 -1.89 17.52 -8.51
CA HIS A 121 -1.18 17.06 -7.33
C HIS A 121 -0.70 15.60 -7.39
N GLY A 122 -0.97 14.89 -8.50
CA GLY A 122 -0.50 13.50 -8.68
C GLY A 122 -1.11 12.46 -7.72
N ARG A 123 -2.22 12.80 -7.03
CA ARG A 123 -2.95 11.96 -6.07
C ARG A 123 -2.04 11.35 -4.99
N ASP A 124 -2.24 10.09 -4.64
CA ASP A 124 -1.50 9.35 -3.61
C ASP A 124 0.00 9.25 -3.93
N ASN A 125 0.34 8.96 -5.19
CA ASN A 125 1.72 8.91 -5.65
C ASN A 125 2.39 10.27 -5.48
N GLY A 126 1.72 11.38 -5.85
CA GLY A 126 2.23 12.72 -5.61
C GLY A 126 2.34 13.08 -4.12
N ALA A 127 1.39 12.63 -3.30
CA ALA A 127 1.43 12.80 -1.84
C ALA A 127 2.64 12.10 -1.21
N LEU A 128 3.05 10.94 -1.72
CA LEU A 128 4.24 10.21 -1.28
C LEU A 128 5.55 10.99 -1.53
N HIS A 129 5.58 11.80 -2.59
CA HIS A 129 6.76 12.59 -3.00
C HIS A 129 6.76 14.02 -2.44
N ARG A 130 5.73 14.41 -1.68
CA ARG A 130 5.68 15.74 -1.08
C ARG A 130 6.74 15.87 0.00
N LYS A 131 7.73 16.75 -0.23
CA LYS A 131 8.64 17.20 0.82
C LYS A 131 7.81 17.83 1.94
N THR A 132 7.94 17.29 3.15
CA THR A 132 7.48 17.95 4.37
C THR A 132 8.27 19.25 4.52
N HIS A 133 7.66 20.37 4.15
CA HIS A 133 8.15 21.67 4.59
C HIS A 133 7.84 21.80 6.08
N HIS A 134 8.85 21.54 6.91
CA HIS A 134 8.93 21.83 8.35
C HIS A 134 7.89 21.17 9.25
N LEU A 135 8.28 20.02 9.83
CA LEU A 135 8.04 19.81 11.26
C LEU A 135 9.14 20.62 11.97
N ASN A 136 8.79 21.79 12.47
CA ASN A 136 9.67 22.49 13.41
C ASN A 136 9.68 21.68 14.71
N GLU A 137 10.88 21.30 15.13
CA GLU A 137 11.20 20.98 16.53
C GLU A 137 10.92 22.19 17.44
#